data_AF-A0A434SIG0-F1
#
_entry.id   AF-A0A434SIG0-F1
#
_cell.length_a   1.000
_cell.length_b   1.000
_cell.length_c   1.000
_cell.angle_alpha   90.00
_cell.angle_beta   90.00
_cell.angle_gamma   90.00
#
_symmetry.space_group_name_H-M   'P 1'
#
loop_
_entity.id
_entity.type
_entity.pdbx_description
1 polymer ?
#
loop_
_entity_poly.entity_id
_entity_poly.type
_entity_poly.pdbx_seq_one_letter_code
_entity_poly.pdbx_strand_id
1 'polypeptide(L)' 'MTYCVGLKIDRGLVFMSDTRTNAGMDSISTFRKMHVWEEPGERVIVLMSA' A
#
# COMPACT_ATOMS: atom_id res chain seq x y z
N MET A 1 -0.83 -1.56 -14.37
CA MET A 1 -1.12 -2.75 -13.54
C MET A 1 -1.00 -2.26 -12.14
N THR A 2 -2.12 -2.24 -11.42
CA THR A 2 -2.11 -1.93 -9.99
C THR A 2 -2.15 -3.23 -9.22
N TYR A 3 -1.26 -3.38 -8.25
CA TYR A 3 -1.23 -4.54 -7.39
C TYR A 3 -0.68 -4.21 -6.00
N CYS A 4 -1.40 -4.68 -4.98
CA CYS A 4 -1.06 -4.58 -3.57
C CYS A 4 -1.18 -5.97 -2.94
N VAL A 5 -0.30 -6.29 -1.99
CA VAL A 5 -0.33 -7.54 -1.23
C VAL A 5 -0.01 -7.28 0.24
N GLY A 6 -0.76 -7.95 1.12
CA GLY A 6 -0.51 -8.02 2.55
C GLY A 6 -0.39 -9.47 2.98
N LEU A 7 0.65 -9.79 3.74
CA LEU A 7 0.90 -11.13 4.28
C LEU A 7 0.85 -11.08 5.80
N LYS A 8 0.09 -12.00 6.39
CA LYS A 8 0.16 -12.31 7.82
C LYS A 8 0.98 -13.58 7.99
N ILE A 9 2.09 -13.47 8.69
CA ILE A 9 2.99 -14.57 9.05
C ILE A 9 3.15 -14.62 10.56
N ASP A 10 3.68 -15.73 11.08
CA ASP A 10 3.86 -15.90 12.54
C ASP A 10 4.74 -14.82 13.16
N ARG A 11 5.69 -14.26 12.40
CA ARG A 11 6.57 -13.17 12.85
C ARG A 11 5.96 -11.77 12.68
N GLY A 12 4.77 -11.62 12.12
CA GLY A 12 4.13 -10.32 11.95
C GLY A 12 3.49 -10.12 10.57
N LEU A 13 3.51 -8.88 10.10
CA LEU A 13 2.84 -8.46 8.87
C LEU A 13 3.86 -7.93 7.85
N VAL A 14 3.63 -8.22 6.56
CA VAL A 14 4.41 -7.68 5.43
C VAL A 14 3.45 -7.04 4.44
N PHE A 15 3.77 -5.85 3.96
CA PHE A 15 2.96 -5.10 3.00
C PHE A 15 3.80 -4.68 1.80
N MET A 16 3.23 -4.74 0.60
CA MET A 16 3.83 -4.23 -0.63
C MET A 16 2.76 -3.65 -1.53
N SER A 17 3.02 -2.49 -2.12
CA SER A 17 2.17 -1.86 -3.13
C SER A 17 3.02 -1.39 -4.31
N ASP A 18 2.54 -1.60 -5.53
CA ASP A 18 3.09 -0.89 -6.69
C ASP A 18 2.63 0.58 -6.68
N THR A 19 3.03 1.36 -7.70
CA THR A 19 2.68 2.78 -7.82
C THR A 19 2.08 3.18 -9.15
N ARG A 20 2.02 2.27 -10.14
CA ARG A 20 1.53 2.58 -11.49
C ARG A 20 0.01 2.72 -11.46
N THR A 21 -0.51 3.90 -11.77
CA THR A 21 -1.95 4.19 -11.72
C THR A 21 -2.41 4.73 -13.08
N ASN A 22 -3.58 4.29 -13.53
CA ASN A 22 -4.28 4.94 -14.63
C ASN A 22 -4.91 6.24 -14.08
N ALA A 23 -4.39 7.38 -14.53
CA ALA A 23 -4.84 8.71 -14.12
C ALA A 23 -5.74 9.39 -15.16
N GLY A 24 -6.18 8.64 -16.19
CA GLY A 24 -6.97 9.12 -17.32
C GLY A 24 -6.51 8.52 -18.64
N MET A 25 -7.22 8.84 -19.73
CA MET A 25 -6.80 8.45 -21.08
C MET A 25 -5.36 8.94 -21.33
N ASP A 26 -4.49 8.04 -21.79
CA ASP A 26 -3.06 8.28 -22.08
C ASP A 26 -2.23 8.85 -20.92
N SER A 27 -2.74 8.74 -19.69
CA SER A 27 -2.05 9.20 -18.49
C SER A 27 -1.80 8.03 -17.55
N ILE A 28 -0.56 7.53 -17.57
CA ILE A 28 -0.05 6.57 -16.59
C ILE A 28 0.93 7.31 -15.70
N SER A 29 0.65 7.34 -14.41
CA SER A 29 1.40 8.14 -13.44
C SER A 29 1.74 7.33 -12.20
N THR A 30 2.64 7.89 -11.40
CA THR A 30 3.11 7.29 -10.14
C THR A 30 2.34 7.89 -8.97
N PHE A 31 1.50 7.08 -8.32
CA PHE A 31 0.79 7.47 -7.10
C PHE A 31 1.13 6.52 -5.95
N ARG A 32 1.27 7.08 -4.75
CA ARG A 32 1.43 6.29 -3.54
C ARG A 32 0.12 5.58 -3.23
N LYS A 33 0.19 4.26 -3.02
CA LYS A 33 -0.95 3.41 -2.68
C LYS A 33 -0.93 2.93 -1.23
N MET A 34 0.23 2.98 -0.56
CA MET A 34 0.39 2.60 0.84
C MET A 34 0.41 3.84 1.75
N HIS A 35 -0.44 3.82 2.76
CA HIS A 35 -0.54 4.84 3.80
C HIS A 35 -0.33 4.18 5.16
N VAL A 36 0.52 4.77 6.00
CA VAL A 36 0.87 4.25 7.33
C VAL A 36 0.54 5.30 8.37
N TRP A 37 -0.18 4.88 9.40
CA TRP A 37 -0.39 5.63 10.64
C TRP A 37 0.14 4.81 11.80
N GLU A 38 0.86 5.45 12.71
CA GLU A 38 1.53 4.78 13.84
C GLU A 38 1.32 5.60 15.13
N GLU A 39 0.98 4.89 16.20
CA GLU A 39 1.12 5.32 17.59
C GLU A 39 2.18 4.41 18.24
N PRO A 40 3.42 4.88 18.45
CA PRO A 40 4.52 4.05 18.92
C PRO A 40 4.20 3.37 20.27
N GLY A 41 4.32 2.05 20.30
CA GLY A 41 4.02 1.24 21.49
C GLY A 41 2.54 0.87 21.68
N GLU A 42 1.63 1.35 20.82
CA GLU A 42 0.20 1.00 20.86
C GLU A 42 -0.27 0.32 19.58
N ARG A 43 -0.17 0.97 18.41
CA ARG A 43 -0.65 0.38 17.15
C ARG A 43 -0.01 0.95 15.88
N VAL A 44 -0.10 0.16 14.81
CA VAL A 44 0.19 0.58 13.43
C VAL A 44 -1.00 0.20 12.55
N ILE A 45 -1.42 1.12 11.68
CA ILE A 45 -2.48 0.91 10.69
C ILE A 45 -1.89 1.15 9.30
N VAL A 46 -2.04 0.16 8.41
CA VAL A 46 -1.60 0.24 7.01
C VAL A 46 -2.82 0.14 6.11
N LEU A 47 -3.05 1.16 5.27
CA LEU A 47 -4.06 1.15 4.22
C LEU A 47 -3.38 1.04 2.86
N MET A 48 -3.91 0.17 2.01
CA MET A 48 -3.50 0.05 0.62
C MET A 48 -4.70 0.22 -0.31
N SER A 49 -4.54 0.98 -1.40
CA SER A 49 -5.54 1.11 -2.47
C SER A 49 -5.03 0.52 -3.77
N ALA A 50 -5.95 -0.02 -4.58
CA ALA A 50 -5.64 -0.61 -5.89
C ALA A 50 -6.40 0.12 -7.01
#